data_AF-A0AAE3GW16-F1
#
_entry.id   AF-A0AAE3GW16-F1
#
_cell.length_a   1.000
_cell.length_b   1.000
_cell.length_c   1.000
_cell.angle_alpha   90.00
_cell.angle_beta   90.00
_cell.angle_gamma   90.00
#
_symmetry.space_group_name_H-M   'P 1'
#
loop_
_entity.id
_entity.type
_entity.pdbx_description
1 polymer ?
#
loop_
_entity_poly.entity_id
_entity_poly.type
_entity_poly.pdbx_seq_one_letter_code
_entity_poly.pdbx_strand_id
1 'polypeptide(L)'
;FSHSPFPIPQLGIHTHNDSETAVANALAGVLEGVGMVQGTINGYGERCGNANLCSVIPNLQLKLGYKCIQDDQLAKLSQASRLISEIVNLAPDDHAAFVGRSAFAHKGGIHVSAVAKNPLTYEHIQPEQVGNQRRIVISDQSGLSNIIAKAKSFGHELDKKDPTCREILQRMKDLESQGYQFEAAEASFDLLMREALGYREPPFELKGFHVHCDMLQETQGSLRNCMATIKVAVKGHEMLLEVAEGNGPVSALDKALRNALVQFYPEIASFYLTDYKVRILDGGAGTSAKTRVLVESSNGEQRWTTLGVSTNILEASYQAVVEGIEYGLLLRSPGKTVLQSSS
;
A
#
# COMPACT_ATOMS: atom_id res chain seq x y z
N PHE A 1 20.81 -11.82 -54.62
CA PHE A 1 21.89 -11.84 -53.61
C PHE A 1 21.75 -13.10 -52.76
N SER A 2 22.05 -14.26 -53.32
CA SER A 2 22.16 -15.52 -52.57
C SER A 2 23.63 -15.94 -52.54
N HIS A 3 24.07 -16.38 -51.37
CA HIS A 3 25.38 -16.95 -51.04
C HIS A 3 26.51 -15.95 -50.74
N SER A 4 26.41 -15.29 -49.58
CA SER A 4 27.60 -14.88 -48.85
C SER A 4 28.12 -16.09 -48.04
N PRO A 5 29.42 -16.45 -48.14
CA PRO A 5 30.02 -17.62 -47.47
C PRO A 5 30.34 -17.41 -45.99
N PHE A 6 30.01 -16.24 -45.42
CA PHE A 6 30.27 -15.93 -44.02
C PHE A 6 29.00 -16.09 -43.17
N PRO A 7 29.08 -16.67 -41.96
CA PRO A 7 27.95 -16.68 -41.04
C PRO A 7 27.51 -15.24 -40.79
N ILE A 8 26.20 -15.00 -40.90
CA ILE A 8 25.62 -13.70 -40.58
C ILE A 8 25.97 -13.39 -39.12
N PRO A 9 26.65 -12.27 -38.82
CA PRO A 9 27.03 -11.96 -37.45
C PRO A 9 25.77 -11.79 -36.60
N GLN A 10 25.79 -12.32 -35.38
CA GLN A 10 24.74 -12.04 -34.41
C GLN A 10 24.84 -10.57 -33.99
N LEU A 11 23.81 -9.80 -34.32
CA LEU A 11 23.73 -8.40 -33.95
C LEU A 11 23.12 -8.25 -32.56
N GLY A 12 23.66 -7.30 -31.79
CA GLY A 12 23.11 -6.85 -30.52
C GLY A 12 22.79 -5.36 -30.58
N ILE A 13 21.84 -4.90 -29.76
CA ILE A 13 21.48 -3.50 -29.61
C ILE A 13 21.56 -3.07 -28.14
N HIS A 14 22.09 -1.88 -27.89
CA HIS A 14 22.18 -1.24 -26.57
C HIS A 14 21.67 0.19 -26.70
N THR A 15 20.47 0.46 -26.20
CA THR A 15 19.81 1.77 -26.32
C THR A 15 19.78 2.49 -24.98
N HIS A 16 20.18 3.76 -24.98
CA HIS A 16 19.98 4.68 -23.86
C HIS A 16 18.65 5.44 -24.00
N ASN A 17 18.17 5.99 -22.88
CA ASN A 17 16.83 6.56 -22.77
C ASN A 17 16.79 8.09 -22.75
N ASP A 18 17.79 8.76 -23.35
CA ASP A 18 17.91 10.22 -23.35
C ASP A 18 16.68 10.95 -23.95
N SER A 19 15.90 10.28 -24.81
CA SER A 19 14.67 10.79 -25.41
C SER A 19 13.42 9.95 -25.09
N GLU A 20 13.45 9.14 -24.02
CA GLU A 20 12.34 8.24 -23.61
C GLU A 20 11.92 7.20 -24.67
N THR A 21 12.82 6.88 -25.61
CA THR A 21 12.56 5.93 -26.72
C THR A 21 13.42 4.66 -26.64
N ALA A 22 14.16 4.42 -25.54
CA ALA A 22 15.08 3.28 -25.46
C ALA A 22 14.40 1.93 -25.70
N VAL A 23 13.24 1.72 -25.06
CA VAL A 23 12.44 0.49 -25.20
C VAL A 23 11.94 0.35 -26.63
N ALA A 24 11.39 1.42 -27.22
CA ALA A 24 10.89 1.40 -28.60
C ALA A 24 12.00 1.06 -29.60
N ASN A 25 13.18 1.67 -29.44
CA ASN A 25 14.35 1.41 -30.29
C ASN A 25 14.87 -0.03 -30.13
N ALA A 26 14.86 -0.57 -28.91
CA ALA A 26 15.23 -1.96 -28.65
C ALA A 26 14.26 -2.94 -29.34
N LEU A 27 12.95 -2.70 -29.24
CA LEU A 27 11.93 -3.51 -29.92
C LEU A 27 12.07 -3.42 -31.45
N ALA A 28 12.28 -2.22 -31.99
CA ALA A 28 12.51 -2.01 -33.42
C ALA A 28 13.75 -2.76 -33.92
N GLY A 29 14.87 -2.72 -33.17
CA GLY A 29 16.06 -3.49 -33.49
C GLY A 29 15.78 -4.99 -33.62
N VAL A 30 15.00 -5.56 -32.69
CA VAL A 30 14.61 -6.99 -32.76
C VAL A 30 13.75 -7.28 -33.99
N LEU A 31 12.81 -6.40 -34.33
CA LEU A 31 11.98 -6.56 -35.54
C LEU A 31 12.81 -6.52 -36.84
N GLU A 32 13.95 -5.82 -36.83
CA GLU A 32 14.91 -5.75 -37.95
C GLU A 32 15.98 -6.88 -37.90
N GLY A 33 15.83 -7.86 -37.00
CA GLY A 33 16.67 -9.06 -36.95
C GLY A 33 17.82 -9.05 -35.93
N VAL A 34 17.86 -8.09 -35.00
CA VAL A 34 18.78 -8.13 -33.85
C VAL A 34 18.41 -9.29 -32.92
N GLY A 35 19.41 -10.10 -32.53
CA GLY A 35 19.22 -11.28 -31.70
C GLY A 35 19.51 -11.08 -30.21
N MET A 36 20.10 -9.95 -29.82
CA MET A 36 20.46 -9.63 -28.43
C MET A 36 20.07 -8.18 -28.08
N VAL A 37 19.35 -7.99 -26.98
CA VAL A 37 19.07 -6.67 -26.41
C VAL A 37 19.84 -6.50 -25.11
N GLN A 38 20.62 -5.44 -25.01
CA GLN A 38 21.27 -5.01 -23.78
C GLN A 38 20.46 -3.88 -23.13
N GLY A 39 20.28 -4.00 -21.82
CA GLY A 39 19.51 -3.07 -21.01
C GLY A 39 19.64 -3.41 -19.54
N THR A 40 18.83 -2.80 -18.70
CA THR A 40 18.85 -3.01 -17.25
C THR A 40 17.45 -3.17 -16.69
N ILE A 41 17.34 -3.89 -15.58
CA ILE A 41 16.11 -3.91 -14.80
C ILE A 41 15.84 -2.48 -14.29
N ASN A 42 14.58 -2.07 -14.38
CA ASN A 42 14.11 -0.71 -14.06
C ASN A 42 14.71 0.40 -14.93
N GLY A 43 15.44 0.06 -16.00
CA GLY A 43 16.05 1.06 -16.90
C GLY A 43 17.22 1.83 -16.29
N TYR A 44 17.76 1.41 -15.15
CA TYR A 44 18.89 2.07 -14.50
C TYR A 44 20.13 2.14 -15.40
N GLY A 45 20.91 3.22 -15.30
CA GLY A 45 22.07 3.43 -16.15
C GLY A 45 22.57 4.85 -16.08
N GLU A 46 23.48 5.20 -16.99
CA GLU A 46 23.96 6.57 -17.10
C GLU A 46 22.84 7.54 -17.52
N ARG A 47 22.86 8.77 -16.98
CA ARG A 47 21.96 9.87 -17.36
C ARG A 47 20.48 9.48 -17.20
N CYS A 48 19.76 9.40 -18.32
CA CYS A 48 18.34 9.02 -18.39
C CYS A 48 18.11 7.50 -18.34
N GLY A 49 19.18 6.71 -18.27
CA GLY A 49 19.12 5.26 -18.13
C GLY A 49 19.31 4.48 -19.44
N ASN A 50 19.15 3.15 -19.33
CA ASN A 50 19.20 2.20 -20.44
C ASN A 50 17.77 1.73 -20.79
N ALA A 51 17.64 0.94 -21.85
CA ALA A 51 16.39 0.21 -22.12
C ALA A 51 15.94 -0.59 -20.89
N ASN A 52 14.72 -0.31 -20.43
CA ASN A 52 14.14 -0.97 -19.27
C ASN A 52 13.72 -2.41 -19.63
N LEU A 53 14.46 -3.39 -19.12
CA LEU A 53 14.18 -4.80 -19.36
C LEU A 53 12.83 -5.25 -18.79
N CYS A 54 12.30 -4.57 -17.77
CA CYS A 54 10.95 -4.81 -17.26
C CYS A 54 9.87 -4.48 -18.29
N SER A 55 10.17 -3.63 -19.27
CA SER A 55 9.29 -3.28 -20.38
C SER A 55 9.62 -4.05 -21.65
N VAL A 56 10.92 -4.24 -21.96
CA VAL A 56 11.36 -4.95 -23.18
C VAL A 56 10.90 -6.41 -23.16
N ILE A 57 11.15 -7.13 -22.07
CA ILE A 57 10.90 -8.58 -22.00
C ILE A 57 9.41 -8.90 -22.20
N PRO A 58 8.44 -8.29 -21.47
CA PRO A 58 7.03 -8.62 -21.66
C PRO A 58 6.49 -8.18 -23.03
N ASN A 59 6.98 -7.08 -23.61
CA ASN A 59 6.56 -6.66 -24.95
C ASN A 59 7.03 -7.67 -26.01
N LEU A 60 8.29 -8.11 -25.96
CA LEU A 60 8.79 -9.14 -26.86
C LEU A 60 8.06 -10.47 -26.66
N GLN A 61 7.93 -10.93 -25.42
CA GLN A 61 7.44 -12.27 -25.13
C GLN A 61 5.92 -12.41 -25.20
N LEU A 62 5.18 -11.52 -24.55
CA LEU A 62 3.71 -11.62 -24.44
C LEU A 62 2.99 -10.99 -25.64
N LYS A 63 3.56 -9.98 -26.29
CA LYS A 63 2.89 -9.25 -27.38
C LYS A 63 3.42 -9.60 -28.77
N LEU A 64 4.73 -9.82 -28.91
CA LEU A 64 5.36 -10.07 -30.20
C LEU A 64 5.71 -11.56 -30.44
N GLY A 65 5.47 -12.43 -29.45
CA GLY A 65 5.61 -13.89 -29.60
C GLY A 65 7.05 -14.40 -29.56
N TYR A 66 8.02 -13.60 -29.13
CA TYR A 66 9.40 -14.04 -28.94
C TYR A 66 9.57 -14.86 -27.66
N LYS A 67 10.62 -15.68 -27.58
CA LYS A 67 10.99 -16.37 -26.34
C LYS A 67 12.22 -15.70 -25.74
N CYS A 68 12.04 -14.92 -24.68
CA CYS A 68 13.13 -14.20 -24.02
C CYS A 68 13.62 -14.92 -22.78
N ILE A 69 12.72 -15.25 -21.86
CA ILE A 69 12.99 -15.97 -20.60
C ILE A 69 11.93 -17.05 -20.36
N GLN A 70 12.14 -17.91 -19.37
CA GLN A 70 11.11 -18.91 -19.02
C GLN A 70 9.89 -18.23 -18.39
N ASP A 71 8.70 -18.82 -18.58
CA ASP A 71 7.44 -18.22 -18.11
C ASP A 71 7.40 -18.08 -16.57
N ASP A 72 8.02 -19.01 -15.84
CA ASP A 72 8.12 -18.93 -14.38
C ASP A 72 9.06 -17.81 -13.91
N GLN A 73 10.03 -17.42 -14.74
CA GLN A 73 10.90 -16.26 -14.49
C GLN A 73 10.18 -14.96 -14.84
N LEU A 74 9.38 -14.95 -15.92
CA LEU A 74 8.55 -13.80 -16.28
C LEU A 74 7.54 -13.47 -15.18
N ALA A 75 6.91 -14.50 -14.59
CA ALA A 75 6.02 -14.34 -13.43
C ALA A 75 6.72 -13.83 -12.15
N LYS A 76 8.05 -13.70 -12.14
CA LYS A 76 8.84 -13.13 -11.03
C LYS A 76 9.37 -11.72 -11.36
N LEU A 77 9.04 -11.17 -12.52
CA LEU A 77 9.62 -9.92 -13.03
C LEU A 77 9.34 -8.72 -12.10
N SER A 78 8.12 -8.59 -11.59
CA SER A 78 7.76 -7.53 -10.64
C SER A 78 8.50 -7.66 -9.31
N GLN A 79 8.72 -8.89 -8.83
CA GLN A 79 9.52 -9.14 -7.62
C GLN A 79 10.99 -8.77 -7.85
N ALA A 80 11.57 -9.17 -8.99
CA ALA A 80 12.95 -8.84 -9.35
C ALA A 80 13.17 -7.33 -9.48
N SER A 81 12.22 -6.61 -10.08
CA SER A 81 12.20 -5.14 -10.17
C SER A 81 12.33 -4.49 -8.79
N ARG A 82 11.49 -4.90 -7.83
CA ARG A 82 11.50 -4.36 -6.46
C ARG A 82 12.79 -4.70 -5.70
N LEU A 83 13.23 -5.95 -5.80
CA LEU A 83 14.47 -6.41 -5.16
C LEU A 83 15.67 -5.59 -5.66
N ILE A 84 15.74 -5.31 -6.97
CA ILE A 84 16.83 -4.51 -7.53
C ILE A 84 16.76 -3.07 -7.06
N SER A 85 15.57 -2.45 -6.98
CA SER A 85 15.40 -1.12 -6.37
C SER A 85 15.90 -1.07 -4.93
N GLU A 86 15.60 -2.10 -4.13
CA GLU A 86 16.09 -2.22 -2.75
C GLU A 86 17.61 -2.35 -2.69
N ILE A 87 18.22 -3.21 -3.51
CA ILE A 87 19.68 -3.42 -3.57
C ILE A 87 20.42 -2.11 -3.91
N VAL A 88 19.88 -1.30 -4.83
CA VAL A 88 20.50 -0.02 -5.20
C VAL A 88 20.05 1.15 -4.32
N ASN A 89 19.29 0.88 -3.26
CA ASN A 89 18.75 1.87 -2.32
C ASN A 89 17.94 2.99 -3.00
N LEU A 90 17.11 2.62 -3.98
CA LEU A 90 16.16 3.51 -4.64
C LEU A 90 14.73 3.09 -4.31
N ALA A 91 13.83 4.07 -4.20
CA ALA A 91 12.41 3.78 -4.12
C ALA A 91 11.92 3.14 -5.44
N PRO A 92 11.15 2.04 -5.40
CA PRO A 92 10.49 1.50 -6.59
C PRO A 92 9.57 2.55 -7.22
N ASP A 93 9.52 2.58 -8.56
CA ASP A 93 8.54 3.38 -9.29
C ASP A 93 7.21 2.63 -9.37
N ASP A 94 6.23 3.08 -8.61
CA ASP A 94 4.89 2.50 -8.58
C ASP A 94 4.15 2.61 -9.92
N HIS A 95 4.55 3.53 -10.81
CA HIS A 95 3.93 3.74 -12.12
C HIS A 95 4.69 3.08 -13.28
N ALA A 96 5.78 2.37 -12.98
CA ALA A 96 6.57 1.67 -14.00
C ALA A 96 5.70 0.69 -14.80
N ALA A 97 5.88 0.68 -16.12
CA ALA A 97 5.17 -0.24 -17.01
C ALA A 97 5.38 -1.69 -16.58
N PHE A 98 4.31 -2.49 -16.63
CA PHE A 98 4.24 -3.91 -16.21
C PHE A 98 4.49 -4.19 -14.72
N VAL A 99 5.54 -3.63 -14.11
CA VAL A 99 6.01 -4.03 -12.78
C VAL A 99 5.60 -3.08 -11.65
N GLY A 100 5.20 -1.85 -11.98
CA GLY A 100 4.74 -0.86 -11.02
C GLY A 100 3.47 -1.30 -10.32
N ARG A 101 3.34 -1.00 -9.02
CA ARG A 101 2.14 -1.33 -8.22
C ARG A 101 0.85 -0.75 -8.80
N SER A 102 0.96 0.36 -9.51
CA SER A 102 -0.15 1.09 -10.13
C SER A 102 -0.38 0.71 -11.60
N ALA A 103 0.46 -0.14 -12.20
CA ALA A 103 0.36 -0.53 -13.61
C ALA A 103 -0.96 -1.24 -13.97
N PHE A 104 -1.59 -1.90 -12.99
CA PHE A 104 -2.88 -2.58 -13.11
C PHE A 104 -3.88 -2.10 -12.05
N ALA A 105 -3.76 -0.82 -11.65
CA ALA A 105 -4.67 -0.21 -10.69
C ALA A 105 -5.90 0.39 -11.36
N HIS A 106 -7.08 0.12 -10.80
CA HIS A 106 -8.36 0.66 -11.27
C HIS A 106 -9.04 1.46 -10.18
N LYS A 107 -9.21 2.76 -10.42
CA LYS A 107 -9.77 3.74 -9.47
C LYS A 107 -11.21 4.13 -9.82
N GLY A 108 -11.48 4.44 -11.08
CA GLY A 108 -12.82 4.87 -11.52
C GLY A 108 -13.84 3.74 -11.52
N GLY A 109 -15.05 4.01 -11.01
CA GLY A 109 -16.08 2.96 -10.90
C GLY A 109 -16.53 2.34 -12.22
N ILE A 110 -16.47 3.08 -13.33
CA ILE A 110 -16.72 2.53 -14.67
C ILE A 110 -15.64 1.52 -15.04
N HIS A 111 -14.36 1.83 -14.77
CA HIS A 111 -13.23 0.95 -15.08
C HIS A 111 -13.34 -0.34 -14.27
N VAL A 112 -13.59 -0.24 -12.96
CA VAL A 112 -13.74 -1.42 -12.08
C VAL A 112 -14.91 -2.31 -12.53
N SER A 113 -16.05 -1.70 -12.87
CA SER A 113 -17.21 -2.43 -13.38
C SER A 113 -16.93 -3.15 -14.70
N ALA A 114 -16.17 -2.53 -15.60
CA ALA A 114 -15.81 -3.13 -16.89
C ALA A 114 -14.78 -4.26 -16.73
N VAL A 115 -13.72 -4.03 -15.96
CA VAL A 115 -12.66 -5.02 -15.69
C VAL A 115 -13.20 -6.25 -14.97
N ALA A 116 -14.16 -6.07 -14.04
CA ALA A 116 -14.83 -7.18 -13.38
C ALA A 116 -15.61 -8.09 -14.35
N LYS A 117 -16.11 -7.54 -15.46
CA LYS A 117 -16.82 -8.31 -16.50
C LYS A 117 -15.87 -8.89 -17.54
N ASN A 118 -14.96 -8.08 -18.02
CA ASN A 118 -13.96 -8.45 -19.00
C ASN A 118 -12.67 -7.65 -18.76
N PRO A 119 -11.64 -8.25 -18.15
CA PRO A 119 -10.37 -7.58 -17.87
C PRO A 119 -9.71 -6.93 -19.09
N LEU A 120 -9.86 -7.53 -20.27
CA LEU A 120 -9.23 -7.07 -21.52
C LEU A 120 -9.71 -5.68 -21.97
N THR A 121 -10.76 -5.14 -21.37
CA THR A 121 -11.27 -3.80 -21.69
C THR A 121 -10.35 -2.68 -21.20
N TYR A 122 -9.55 -2.91 -20.15
CA TYR A 122 -8.62 -1.93 -19.60
C TYR A 122 -7.24 -2.52 -19.28
N GLU A 123 -7.08 -3.84 -19.28
CA GLU A 123 -5.81 -4.50 -19.03
C GLU A 123 -5.27 -5.11 -20.31
N HIS A 124 -4.05 -4.69 -20.68
CA HIS A 124 -3.43 -5.14 -21.93
C HIS A 124 -2.78 -6.53 -21.83
N ILE A 125 -2.65 -7.09 -20.62
CA ILE A 125 -2.24 -8.47 -20.30
C ILE A 125 -2.87 -8.86 -18.96
N GLN A 126 -2.82 -10.15 -18.58
CA GLN A 126 -3.09 -10.56 -17.21
C GLN A 126 -1.90 -10.18 -16.31
N PRO A 127 -2.10 -9.46 -15.19
CA PRO A 127 -1.01 -8.96 -14.36
C PRO A 127 -0.13 -10.08 -13.76
N GLU A 128 -0.73 -11.24 -13.48
CA GLU A 128 -0.05 -12.40 -12.90
C GLU A 128 1.07 -12.93 -13.82
N GLN A 129 0.96 -12.72 -15.13
CA GLN A 129 1.97 -13.14 -16.11
C GLN A 129 3.33 -12.47 -15.90
N VAL A 130 3.35 -11.27 -15.29
CA VAL A 130 4.57 -10.53 -14.98
C VAL A 130 4.84 -10.43 -13.47
N GLY A 131 4.15 -11.25 -12.67
CA GLY A 131 4.25 -11.25 -11.21
C GLY A 131 3.62 -10.03 -10.53
N ASN A 132 2.72 -9.33 -11.23
CA ASN A 132 1.95 -8.24 -10.67
C ASN A 132 0.53 -8.71 -10.32
N GLN A 133 -0.29 -7.83 -9.79
CA GLN A 133 -1.68 -8.12 -9.45
C GLN A 133 -2.60 -6.95 -9.79
N ARG A 134 -3.85 -7.27 -10.13
CA ARG A 134 -4.90 -6.25 -10.28
C ARG A 134 -5.17 -5.60 -8.93
N ARG A 135 -5.16 -4.27 -8.88
CA ARG A 135 -5.47 -3.51 -7.66
C ARG A 135 -6.71 -2.65 -7.84
N ILE A 136 -7.74 -2.89 -7.04
CA ILE A 136 -8.88 -1.97 -6.96
C ILE A 136 -8.56 -0.90 -5.91
N VAL A 137 -8.58 0.36 -6.34
CA VAL A 137 -8.31 1.52 -5.51
C VAL A 137 -9.62 2.14 -5.06
N ILE A 138 -9.69 2.51 -3.78
CA ILE A 138 -10.82 3.23 -3.19
C ILE A 138 -10.47 4.70 -3.05
N SER A 139 -11.39 5.56 -3.51
CA SER A 139 -11.35 7.01 -3.37
C SER A 139 -12.72 7.65 -3.64
N ASP A 140 -12.81 8.96 -3.59
CA ASP A 140 -13.89 9.86 -4.01
C ASP A 140 -14.54 9.50 -5.37
N GLN A 141 -13.76 9.01 -6.33
CA GLN A 141 -14.18 8.56 -7.67
C GLN A 141 -14.75 7.14 -7.68
N SER A 142 -14.74 6.45 -6.54
CA SER A 142 -15.29 5.10 -6.41
C SER A 142 -16.82 5.10 -6.52
N GLY A 143 -17.33 4.02 -7.11
CA GLY A 143 -18.74 3.69 -7.09
C GLY A 143 -18.99 2.40 -6.31
N LEU A 144 -20.25 1.92 -6.34
CA LEU A 144 -20.64 0.67 -5.66
C LEU A 144 -19.80 -0.53 -6.12
N SER A 145 -19.43 -0.59 -7.40
CA SER A 145 -18.59 -1.67 -7.93
C SER A 145 -17.22 -1.72 -7.28
N ASN A 146 -16.62 -0.58 -6.92
CA ASN A 146 -15.37 -0.53 -6.18
C ASN A 146 -15.54 -1.10 -4.77
N ILE A 147 -16.60 -0.67 -4.07
CA ILE A 147 -16.89 -1.12 -2.69
C ILE A 147 -17.05 -2.63 -2.67
N ILE A 148 -17.86 -3.19 -3.56
CA ILE A 148 -18.09 -4.65 -3.63
C ILE A 148 -16.80 -5.40 -3.96
N ALA A 149 -16.05 -4.93 -4.97
CA ALA A 149 -14.80 -5.58 -5.36
C ALA A 149 -13.75 -5.53 -4.24
N LYS A 150 -13.69 -4.41 -3.50
CA LYS A 150 -12.76 -4.25 -2.37
C LYS A 150 -13.21 -5.02 -1.14
N ALA A 151 -14.50 -5.02 -0.81
CA ALA A 151 -15.08 -5.86 0.23
C ALA A 151 -14.72 -7.34 0.01
N LYS A 152 -14.88 -7.83 -1.22
CA LYS A 152 -14.47 -9.20 -1.60
C LYS A 152 -12.97 -9.45 -1.36
N SER A 153 -12.10 -8.48 -1.63
CA SER A 153 -10.66 -8.62 -1.38
C SER A 153 -10.30 -8.72 0.10
N PHE A 154 -11.18 -8.25 1.01
CA PHE A 154 -11.04 -8.42 2.45
C PHE A 154 -11.83 -9.63 3.00
N GLY A 155 -12.48 -10.40 2.14
CA GLY A 155 -13.29 -11.55 2.54
C GLY A 155 -14.73 -11.23 2.94
N HIS A 156 -15.22 -10.02 2.65
CA HIS A 156 -16.63 -9.65 2.84
C HIS A 156 -17.44 -9.87 1.57
N GLU A 157 -18.47 -10.71 1.64
CA GLU A 157 -19.41 -10.89 0.52
C GLU A 157 -20.55 -9.89 0.63
N LEU A 158 -20.61 -8.95 -0.32
CA LEU A 158 -21.68 -7.95 -0.41
C LEU A 158 -22.44 -8.08 -1.73
N ASP A 159 -23.78 -8.06 -1.65
CA ASP A 159 -24.62 -7.90 -2.83
C ASP A 159 -24.73 -6.41 -3.17
N LYS A 160 -24.77 -6.07 -4.46
CA LYS A 160 -25.00 -4.70 -4.93
C LYS A 160 -26.32 -4.08 -4.46
N LYS A 161 -27.32 -4.92 -4.15
CA LYS A 161 -28.62 -4.50 -3.60
C LYS A 161 -28.59 -4.26 -2.09
N ASP A 162 -27.52 -4.67 -1.42
CA ASP A 162 -27.35 -4.44 0.01
C ASP A 162 -27.29 -2.92 0.29
N PRO A 163 -28.19 -2.37 1.12
CA PRO A 163 -28.16 -0.96 1.48
C PRO A 163 -26.83 -0.55 2.14
N THR A 164 -26.14 -1.46 2.84
CA THR A 164 -24.86 -1.19 3.50
C THR A 164 -23.76 -0.83 2.49
N CYS A 165 -23.82 -1.31 1.25
CA CYS A 165 -22.88 -0.88 0.21
C CYS A 165 -22.95 0.64 -0.06
N ARG A 166 -24.16 1.21 -0.04
CA ARG A 166 -24.36 2.66 -0.23
C ARG A 166 -23.91 3.44 0.99
N GLU A 167 -24.17 2.91 2.18
CA GLU A 167 -23.71 3.50 3.43
C GLU A 167 -22.18 3.59 3.49
N ILE A 168 -21.48 2.49 3.21
CA ILE A 168 -20.01 2.45 3.13
C ILE A 168 -19.50 3.47 2.12
N LEU A 169 -20.10 3.50 0.91
CA LEU A 169 -19.71 4.43 -0.14
C LEU A 169 -19.87 5.89 0.32
N GLN A 170 -20.99 6.22 0.96
CA GLN A 170 -21.27 7.58 1.41
C GLN A 170 -20.32 7.98 2.54
N ARG A 171 -20.15 7.12 3.55
CA ARG A 171 -19.26 7.37 4.69
C ARG A 171 -17.81 7.55 4.24
N MET A 172 -17.36 6.74 3.28
CA MET A 172 -16.03 6.89 2.69
C MET A 172 -15.87 8.26 2.00
N LYS A 173 -16.84 8.67 1.17
CA LYS A 173 -16.82 10.00 0.52
C LYS A 173 -16.84 11.15 1.51
N ASP A 174 -17.64 11.05 2.56
CA ASP A 174 -17.72 12.06 3.61
C ASP A 174 -16.38 12.19 4.35
N LEU A 175 -15.73 11.08 4.66
CA LEU A 175 -14.40 11.07 5.29
C LEU A 175 -13.31 11.59 4.35
N GLU A 176 -13.33 11.24 3.05
CA GLU A 176 -12.34 11.78 2.10
C GLU A 176 -12.50 13.29 1.91
N SER A 177 -13.73 13.82 1.91
CA SER A 177 -13.98 15.27 1.92
C SER A 177 -13.41 15.96 3.17
N GLN A 178 -13.25 15.22 4.26
CA GLN A 178 -12.64 15.70 5.49
C GLN A 178 -11.12 15.56 5.51
N GLY A 179 -10.51 14.94 4.50
CA GLY A 179 -9.07 14.79 4.35
C GLY A 179 -8.52 13.37 4.39
N TYR A 180 -9.37 12.37 4.63
CA TYR A 180 -8.97 10.97 4.62
C TYR A 180 -8.52 10.55 3.21
N GLN A 181 -7.61 9.57 3.12
CA GLN A 181 -7.18 9.01 1.84
C GLN A 181 -7.04 7.50 1.96
N PHE A 182 -8.14 6.79 1.71
CA PHE A 182 -8.20 5.34 1.93
C PHE A 182 -7.38 4.55 0.91
N GLU A 183 -7.05 5.14 -0.25
CA GLU A 183 -6.10 4.59 -1.24
C GLU A 183 -4.73 4.24 -0.61
N ALA A 184 -4.29 5.01 0.39
CA ALA A 184 -3.01 4.83 1.07
C ALA A 184 -3.13 4.05 2.39
N ALA A 185 -4.34 3.76 2.86
CA ALA A 185 -4.60 3.14 4.16
C ALA A 185 -5.80 2.20 4.08
N GLU A 186 -5.55 1.07 3.42
CA GLU A 186 -6.56 0.05 3.14
C GLU A 186 -7.09 -0.63 4.41
N ALA A 187 -6.30 -0.68 5.49
CA ALA A 187 -6.73 -1.26 6.76
C ALA A 187 -7.79 -0.39 7.47
N SER A 188 -7.61 0.93 7.48
CA SER A 188 -8.63 1.87 7.97
C SER A 188 -9.94 1.74 7.17
N PHE A 189 -9.84 1.46 5.86
CA PHE A 189 -11.02 1.23 5.04
C PHE A 189 -11.72 -0.10 5.38
N ASP A 190 -10.98 -1.17 5.66
CA ASP A 190 -11.60 -2.43 6.13
C ASP A 190 -12.29 -2.25 7.49
N LEU A 191 -11.67 -1.54 8.44
CA LEU A 191 -12.31 -1.20 9.71
C LEU A 191 -13.61 -0.40 9.51
N LEU A 192 -13.61 0.58 8.61
CA LEU A 192 -14.80 1.34 8.22
C LEU A 192 -15.91 0.43 7.69
N MET A 193 -15.56 -0.55 6.85
CA MET A 193 -16.53 -1.52 6.32
C MET A 193 -17.09 -2.43 7.41
N ARG A 194 -16.22 -2.97 8.26
CA ARG A 194 -16.65 -3.81 9.40
C ARG A 194 -17.59 -3.06 10.32
N GLU A 195 -17.36 -1.76 10.53
CA GLU A 195 -18.24 -0.93 11.33
C GLU A 195 -19.62 -0.78 10.70
N ALA A 196 -19.68 -0.45 9.40
CA ALA A 196 -20.95 -0.35 8.67
C ALA A 196 -21.69 -1.68 8.56
N LEU A 197 -20.96 -2.80 8.56
CA LEU A 197 -21.53 -4.17 8.55
C LEU A 197 -21.94 -4.66 9.95
N GLY A 198 -21.63 -3.91 11.02
CA GLY A 198 -21.90 -4.33 12.40
C GLY A 198 -20.98 -5.44 12.91
N TYR A 199 -19.84 -5.68 12.26
CA TYR A 199 -18.84 -6.70 12.63
C TYR A 199 -17.65 -6.13 13.41
N ARG A 200 -17.55 -4.80 13.55
CA ARG A 200 -16.47 -4.16 14.31
C ARG A 200 -16.79 -4.22 15.80
N GLU A 201 -16.10 -5.11 16.51
CA GLU A 201 -16.04 -5.10 17.97
C GLU A 201 -14.62 -4.66 18.39
N PRO A 202 -14.43 -3.38 18.79
CA PRO A 202 -13.12 -2.92 19.23
C PRO A 202 -12.63 -3.72 20.45
N PRO A 203 -11.41 -4.28 20.40
CA PRO A 203 -10.86 -5.08 21.51
C PRO A 203 -10.56 -4.23 22.75
N PHE A 204 -10.40 -2.92 22.56
CA PHE A 204 -10.19 -1.93 23.59
C PHE A 204 -10.70 -0.57 23.13
N GLU A 205 -10.88 0.34 24.08
CA GLU A 205 -11.28 1.72 23.83
C GLU A 205 -10.36 2.65 24.63
N LEU A 206 -9.69 3.59 23.97
CA LEU A 206 -9.00 4.64 24.70
C LEU A 206 -10.03 5.66 25.21
N LYS A 207 -9.97 6.00 26.49
CA LYS A 207 -10.80 7.04 27.11
C LYS A 207 -10.13 8.41 27.15
N GLY A 208 -8.82 8.47 26.96
CA GLY A 208 -8.07 9.71 26.89
C GLY A 208 -6.58 9.52 27.05
N PHE A 209 -5.81 10.54 26.71
CA PHE A 209 -4.37 10.56 26.90
C PHE A 209 -3.90 11.96 27.30
N HIS A 210 -2.74 12.01 27.95
CA HIS A 210 -1.98 13.21 28.23
C HIS A 210 -0.55 13.01 27.75
N VAL A 211 0.03 14.00 27.08
CA VAL A 211 1.43 13.95 26.67
C VAL A 211 2.14 15.18 27.20
N HIS A 212 3.22 14.94 27.93
CA HIS A 212 4.15 15.94 28.41
C HIS A 212 5.46 15.80 27.64
N CYS A 213 5.99 16.89 27.09
CA CYS A 213 7.26 16.88 26.40
C CYS A 213 8.16 17.96 26.98
N ASP A 214 9.29 17.53 27.55
CA ASP A 214 10.31 18.43 28.05
C ASP A 214 11.34 18.70 26.96
N MET A 215 11.50 19.97 26.62
CA MET A 215 12.52 20.44 25.69
C MET A 215 13.63 21.10 26.50
N LEU A 216 14.51 20.28 27.08
CA LEU A 216 15.71 20.78 27.77
C LEU A 216 16.83 20.99 26.73
N GLN A 217 17.34 22.22 26.63
CA GLN A 217 18.58 22.50 25.91
C GLN A 217 19.75 22.18 26.83
N GLU A 218 20.30 20.97 26.72
CA GLU A 218 21.62 20.69 27.29
C GLU A 218 22.73 20.94 26.26
N THR A 219 23.87 21.41 26.77
CA THR A 219 25.09 21.75 26.01
C THR A 219 25.74 20.57 25.28
N GLN A 220 25.28 19.33 25.50
CA GLN A 220 25.77 18.10 24.83
C GLN A 220 24.70 17.33 24.04
N GLY A 221 23.56 17.96 23.75
CA GLY A 221 22.50 17.38 22.91
C GLY A 221 21.12 17.53 23.54
N SER A 222 20.09 17.66 22.71
CA SER A 222 18.70 17.65 23.20
C SER A 222 18.30 16.26 23.66
N LEU A 223 18.19 16.06 24.97
CA LEU A 223 17.33 15.01 25.54
C LEU A 223 15.88 15.40 25.24
N ARG A 224 15.25 14.69 24.30
CA ARG A 224 13.82 14.84 23.97
C ARG A 224 13.06 13.71 24.65
N ASN A 225 12.81 13.88 25.94
CA ASN A 225 11.99 12.91 26.67
C ASN A 225 10.55 13.43 26.65
N CYS A 226 9.70 12.70 25.94
CA CYS A 226 8.25 12.87 26.06
C CYS A 226 7.71 11.72 26.91
N MET A 227 6.82 12.05 27.83
CA MET A 227 6.08 11.12 28.65
C MET A 227 4.61 11.15 28.23
N ALA A 228 4.01 9.99 28.01
CA ALA A 228 2.60 9.86 27.71
C ALA A 228 1.90 9.04 28.79
N THR A 229 0.78 9.55 29.28
CA THR A 229 -0.16 8.84 30.16
C THR A 229 -1.41 8.54 29.37
N ILE A 230 -1.84 7.28 29.35
CA ILE A 230 -3.05 6.88 28.63
C ILE A 230 -4.06 6.23 29.56
N LYS A 231 -5.33 6.36 29.23
CA LYS A 231 -6.44 5.70 29.90
C LYS A 231 -7.15 4.76 28.93
N VAL A 232 -7.14 3.46 29.21
CA VAL A 232 -7.68 2.42 28.31
C VAL A 232 -8.75 1.61 29.02
N ALA A 233 -9.83 1.29 28.31
CA ALA A 233 -10.83 0.32 28.73
C ALA A 233 -10.72 -0.94 27.84
N VAL A 234 -10.60 -2.10 28.47
CA VAL A 234 -10.63 -3.42 27.80
C VAL A 234 -11.89 -4.14 28.25
N LYS A 235 -12.63 -4.76 27.31
CA LYS A 235 -13.93 -5.37 27.60
C LYS A 235 -13.81 -6.41 28.72
N GLY A 236 -14.58 -6.24 29.79
CA GLY A 236 -14.56 -7.14 30.95
C GLY A 236 -13.49 -6.85 32.00
N HIS A 237 -12.70 -5.79 31.84
CA HIS A 237 -11.65 -5.40 32.79
C HIS A 237 -11.86 -3.98 33.32
N GLU A 238 -11.24 -3.68 34.47
CA GLU A 238 -11.20 -2.32 35.00
C GLU A 238 -10.41 -1.40 34.08
N MET A 239 -10.70 -0.10 34.16
CA MET A 239 -9.96 0.89 33.37
C MET A 239 -8.50 0.97 33.85
N LEU A 240 -7.60 1.02 32.88
CA LEU A 240 -6.16 1.08 33.12
C LEU A 240 -5.63 2.47 32.88
N LEU A 241 -4.64 2.82 33.68
CA LEU A 241 -3.81 4.01 33.51
C LEU A 241 -2.37 3.53 33.33
N GLU A 242 -1.79 3.80 32.18
CA GLU A 242 -0.42 3.39 31.85
C GLU A 242 0.40 4.60 31.45
N VAL A 243 1.69 4.60 31.80
CA VAL A 243 2.63 5.68 31.50
C VAL A 243 3.86 5.13 30.82
N ALA A 244 4.31 5.78 29.75
CA ALA A 244 5.57 5.45 29.11
C ALA A 244 6.32 6.68 28.60
N GLU A 245 7.64 6.55 28.56
CA GLU A 245 8.54 7.53 27.94
C GLU A 245 8.98 7.07 26.55
N GLY A 246 9.16 8.05 25.66
CA GLY A 246 9.71 7.84 24.33
C GLY A 246 10.42 9.08 23.80
N ASN A 247 11.14 8.90 22.69
CA ASN A 247 11.98 9.94 22.05
C ASN A 247 11.15 11.05 21.36
N GLY A 248 9.84 11.02 21.53
CA GLY A 248 8.86 11.93 20.95
C GLY A 248 7.44 11.57 21.38
N PRO A 249 6.46 12.45 21.17
CA PRO A 249 5.13 12.30 21.73
C PRO A 249 4.38 11.07 21.19
N VAL A 250 4.52 10.78 19.88
CA VAL A 250 3.91 9.61 19.24
C VAL A 250 4.56 8.31 19.73
N SER A 251 5.88 8.31 19.92
CA SER A 251 6.61 7.15 20.45
C SER A 251 6.20 6.83 21.89
N ALA A 252 6.05 7.86 22.73
CA ALA A 252 5.59 7.70 24.11
C ALA A 252 4.14 7.16 24.15
N LEU A 253 3.24 7.70 23.32
CA LEU A 253 1.85 7.24 23.20
C LEU A 253 1.76 5.79 22.74
N ASP A 254 2.46 5.43 21.67
CA ASP A 254 2.49 4.07 21.12
C ASP A 254 3.01 3.08 22.17
N LYS A 255 4.10 3.40 22.86
CA LYS A 255 4.68 2.55 23.91
C LYS A 255 3.74 2.38 25.11
N ALA A 256 3.12 3.47 25.59
CA ALA A 256 2.16 3.40 26.68
C ALA A 256 0.97 2.52 26.29
N LEU A 257 0.48 2.65 25.06
CA LEU A 257 -0.64 1.86 24.54
C LEU A 257 -0.31 0.38 24.43
N ARG A 258 0.88 0.05 23.91
CA ARG A 258 1.36 -1.33 23.87
C ARG A 258 1.52 -1.92 25.27
N ASN A 259 2.17 -1.21 26.19
CA ASN A 259 2.34 -1.68 27.56
C ASN A 259 1.00 -2.00 28.23
N ALA A 260 0.01 -1.12 28.07
CA ALA A 260 -1.32 -1.32 28.64
C ALA A 260 -2.05 -2.54 28.06
N LEU A 261 -1.85 -2.82 26.76
CA LEU A 261 -2.61 -3.83 26.04
C LEU A 261 -1.93 -5.20 25.97
N VAL A 262 -0.60 -5.27 26.02
CA VAL A 262 0.17 -6.53 25.90
C VAL A 262 -0.22 -7.56 26.99
N GLN A 263 -0.67 -7.11 28.15
CA GLN A 263 -1.15 -8.01 29.20
C GLN A 263 -2.46 -8.76 28.85
N PHE A 264 -3.26 -8.23 27.91
CA PHE A 264 -4.49 -8.87 27.42
C PHE A 264 -4.30 -9.51 26.05
N TYR A 265 -3.46 -8.88 25.23
CA TYR A 265 -3.16 -9.28 23.86
C TYR A 265 -1.64 -9.37 23.67
N PRO A 266 -0.99 -10.46 24.16
CA PRO A 266 0.46 -10.63 24.09
C PRO A 266 1.06 -10.50 22.69
N GLU A 267 0.27 -10.78 21.66
CA GLU A 267 0.61 -10.62 20.25
C GLU A 267 1.00 -9.19 19.86
N ILE A 268 0.53 -8.17 20.58
CA ILE A 268 0.91 -6.77 20.33
C ILE A 268 2.42 -6.55 20.52
N ALA A 269 3.08 -7.41 21.32
CA ALA A 269 4.52 -7.34 21.53
C ALA A 269 5.33 -7.58 20.23
N SER A 270 4.76 -8.27 19.23
CA SER A 270 5.42 -8.47 17.94
C SER A 270 5.12 -7.35 16.93
N PHE A 271 4.21 -6.43 17.25
CA PHE A 271 3.83 -5.34 16.37
C PHE A 271 4.82 -4.18 16.49
N TYR A 272 5.17 -3.55 15.38
CA TYR A 272 6.01 -2.36 15.35
C TYR A 272 5.67 -1.46 14.15
N LEU A 273 5.95 -0.17 14.30
CA LEU A 273 5.74 0.84 13.26
C LEU A 273 6.90 0.78 12.25
N THR A 274 6.61 0.62 10.96
CA THR A 274 7.62 0.58 9.88
C THR A 274 7.76 1.90 9.15
N ASP A 275 6.70 2.71 9.09
CA ASP A 275 6.72 4.03 8.44
C ASP A 275 5.69 4.98 9.09
N TYR A 276 6.00 6.28 9.07
CA TYR A 276 5.17 7.33 9.65
C TYR A 276 5.24 8.57 8.77
N LYS A 277 4.09 8.98 8.21
CA LYS A 277 4.00 10.10 7.27
C LYS A 277 2.93 11.09 7.71
N VAL A 278 3.33 12.36 7.79
CA VAL A 278 2.43 13.49 8.06
C VAL A 278 2.24 14.31 6.79
N ARG A 279 0.99 14.71 6.53
CA ARG A 279 0.60 15.59 5.42
C ARG A 279 -0.36 16.65 5.93
N ILE A 280 -0.01 17.92 5.70
CA ILE A 280 -0.89 19.05 5.98
C ILE A 280 -1.76 19.26 4.74
N LEU A 281 -3.08 19.24 4.91
CA LEU A 281 -4.02 19.23 3.79
C LEU A 281 -4.36 20.63 3.29
N ASP A 282 -4.42 21.60 4.20
CA ASP A 282 -4.72 23.00 3.88
C ASP A 282 -3.59 23.89 4.36
N GLY A 283 -2.66 24.22 3.45
CA GLY A 283 -1.53 25.10 3.77
C GLY A 283 -1.93 26.54 4.12
N GLY A 284 -3.14 26.97 3.74
CA GLY A 284 -3.63 28.34 3.98
C GLY A 284 -4.18 28.56 5.38
N ALA A 285 -4.71 27.52 6.02
CA ALA A 285 -5.30 27.59 7.36
C ALA A 285 -4.27 27.62 8.51
N GLY A 286 -2.97 27.58 8.22
CA GLY A 286 -1.90 27.65 9.22
C GLY A 286 -2.00 26.53 10.25
N THR A 287 -1.97 26.88 11.55
CA THR A 287 -2.03 25.91 12.66
C THR A 287 -3.39 25.23 12.83
N SER A 288 -4.44 25.73 12.17
CA SER A 288 -5.78 25.12 12.16
C SER A 288 -5.97 24.14 11.00
N ALA A 289 -4.94 23.93 10.18
CA ALA A 289 -5.00 23.02 9.05
C ALA A 289 -5.26 21.58 9.52
N LYS A 290 -6.11 20.87 8.79
CA LYS A 290 -6.27 19.43 9.00
C LYS A 290 -4.97 18.72 8.65
N THR A 291 -4.50 17.92 9.60
CA THR A 291 -3.32 17.08 9.49
C THR A 291 -3.77 15.65 9.26
N ARG A 292 -3.31 15.06 8.16
CA ARG A 292 -3.43 13.62 7.91
C ARG A 292 -2.15 12.92 8.34
N VAL A 293 -2.30 11.89 9.15
CA VAL A 293 -1.21 11.00 9.56
C VAL A 293 -1.46 9.62 8.97
N LEU A 294 -0.43 9.04 8.36
CA LEU A 294 -0.41 7.66 7.86
C LEU A 294 0.61 6.89 8.69
N VAL A 295 0.20 5.72 9.16
CA VAL A 295 1.00 4.82 9.98
C VAL A 295 1.06 3.46 9.29
N GLU A 296 2.25 3.00 8.93
CA GLU A 296 2.47 1.61 8.51
C GLU A 296 2.92 0.79 9.73
N SER A 297 2.23 -0.31 9.98
CA SER A 297 2.52 -1.27 11.04
C SER A 297 2.86 -2.63 10.45
N SER A 298 3.65 -3.42 11.17
CA SER A 298 4.06 -4.77 10.81
C SER A 298 4.02 -5.68 12.03
N ASN A 299 3.68 -6.95 11.83
CA ASN A 299 3.86 -8.02 12.82
C ASN A 299 5.05 -8.94 12.50
N GLY A 300 5.87 -8.57 11.51
CA GLY A 300 6.97 -9.37 10.97
C GLY A 300 6.59 -10.28 9.79
N GLU A 301 5.30 -10.58 9.61
CA GLU A 301 4.78 -11.41 8.52
C GLU A 301 4.01 -10.57 7.49
N GLN A 302 3.16 -9.67 7.96
CA GLN A 302 2.28 -8.82 7.18
C GLN A 302 2.50 -7.36 7.54
N ARG A 303 2.22 -6.46 6.58
CA ARG A 303 2.22 -5.01 6.78
C ARG A 303 0.87 -4.44 6.44
N TRP A 304 0.45 -3.43 7.19
CA TRP A 304 -0.81 -2.74 6.98
C TRP A 304 -0.65 -1.26 7.28
N THR A 305 -1.45 -0.44 6.60
CA THR A 305 -1.40 1.01 6.75
C THR A 305 -2.76 1.53 7.21
N THR A 306 -2.74 2.31 8.27
CA THR A 306 -3.89 3.01 8.83
C THR A 306 -3.66 4.52 8.79
N LEU A 307 -4.72 5.29 9.01
CA LEU A 307 -4.69 6.72 8.89
C LEU A 307 -5.54 7.41 9.95
N GLY A 308 -5.19 8.64 10.29
CA GLY A 308 -5.98 9.52 11.14
C GLY A 308 -5.97 10.93 10.59
N VAL A 309 -7.06 11.67 10.80
CA VAL A 309 -7.18 13.06 10.36
C VAL A 309 -7.78 13.89 11.47
N SER A 310 -7.02 14.89 11.92
CA SER A 310 -7.44 15.87 12.91
C SER A 310 -6.72 17.20 12.69
N THR A 311 -7.27 18.29 13.20
CA THR A 311 -6.53 19.55 13.35
C THR A 311 -5.40 19.44 14.38
N ASN A 312 -5.46 18.46 15.28
CA ASN A 312 -4.40 18.14 16.23
C ASN A 312 -3.57 16.94 15.73
N ILE A 313 -2.27 17.17 15.49
CA ILE A 313 -1.34 16.13 15.03
C ILE A 313 -1.24 14.94 15.99
N LEU A 314 -1.33 15.15 17.30
CA LEU A 314 -1.29 14.07 18.28
C LEU A 314 -2.55 13.22 18.20
N GLU A 315 -3.72 13.84 18.03
CA GLU A 315 -4.97 13.13 17.85
C GLU A 315 -5.00 12.34 16.54
N ALA A 316 -4.54 12.93 15.43
CA ALA A 316 -4.45 12.25 14.14
C ALA A 316 -3.47 11.04 14.20
N SER A 317 -2.32 11.22 14.86
CA SER A 317 -1.36 10.13 15.07
C SER A 317 -1.96 9.03 15.93
N TYR A 318 -2.65 9.43 16.99
CA TYR A 318 -3.30 8.54 17.93
C TYR A 318 -4.39 7.68 17.24
N GLN A 319 -5.27 8.29 16.45
CA GLN A 319 -6.29 7.57 15.66
C GLN A 319 -5.64 6.50 14.77
N ALA A 320 -4.60 6.89 14.03
CA ALA A 320 -3.90 5.97 13.12
C ALA A 320 -3.26 4.79 13.87
N VAL A 321 -2.61 5.04 15.02
CA VAL A 321 -1.95 3.99 15.83
C VAL A 321 -2.98 3.04 16.44
N VAL A 322 -4.09 3.55 16.98
CA VAL A 322 -5.15 2.70 17.56
C VAL A 322 -5.77 1.78 16.51
N GLU A 323 -6.14 2.33 15.35
CA GLU A 323 -6.63 1.50 14.24
C GLU A 323 -5.57 0.50 13.78
N GLY A 324 -4.29 0.89 13.81
CA GLY A 324 -3.17 0.02 13.47
C GLY A 324 -3.10 -1.20 14.39
N ILE A 325 -3.22 -1.01 15.70
CA ILE A 325 -3.21 -2.10 16.67
C ILE A 325 -4.50 -2.94 16.55
N GLU A 326 -5.67 -2.30 16.45
CA GLU A 326 -6.96 -2.98 16.27
C GLU A 326 -6.92 -3.90 15.05
N TYR A 327 -6.49 -3.38 13.89
CA TYR A 327 -6.41 -4.17 12.67
C TYR A 327 -5.38 -5.30 12.77
N GLY A 328 -4.22 -5.04 13.42
CA GLY A 328 -3.20 -6.07 13.65
C GLY A 328 -3.74 -7.28 14.43
N LEU A 329 -4.60 -7.03 15.43
CA LEU A 329 -5.28 -8.09 16.19
C LEU A 329 -6.27 -8.89 15.33
N LEU A 330 -6.94 -8.24 14.36
CA LEU A 330 -7.86 -8.90 13.44
C LEU A 330 -7.15 -9.87 12.48
N LEU A 331 -5.93 -9.55 12.03
CA LEU A 331 -5.16 -10.38 11.08
C LEU A 331 -4.84 -11.78 11.62
N ARG A 332 -4.84 -11.95 12.94
CA ARG A 332 -4.55 -13.23 13.61
C ARG A 332 -5.78 -13.98 14.09
N SER A 333 -6.97 -13.39 14.08
CA SER A 333 -8.20 -14.11 14.40
C SER A 333 -8.52 -15.09 13.27
N PRO A 334 -8.24 -16.40 13.40
CA PRO A 334 -8.58 -17.37 12.37
C PRO A 334 -10.11 -17.44 12.33
N GLY A 335 -10.69 -17.25 11.15
CA GLY A 335 -12.12 -17.15 10.88
C GLY A 335 -13.08 -17.66 11.96
N LYS A 336 -13.79 -16.73 12.61
CA LYS A 336 -15.22 -16.96 12.83
C LYS A 336 -15.91 -16.87 11.47
N THR A 337 -15.76 -17.91 10.66
CA THR A 337 -16.72 -18.19 9.61
C THR A 337 -18.04 -18.38 10.33
N VAL A 338 -18.93 -17.39 10.22
CA VAL A 338 -20.31 -17.52 10.67
C VAL A 338 -20.94 -18.59 9.79
N LEU A 339 -20.82 -19.85 10.20
CA LEU A 339 -21.76 -20.88 9.80
C LEU A 339 -23.10 -20.41 10.35
N GLN A 340 -23.95 -19.89 9.47
CA GLN A 340 -25.36 -19.71 9.74
C GLN A 340 -25.94 -21.07 10.15
N SER A 341 -26.07 -21.28 11.45
CA SER A 341 -27.03 -22.21 12.00
C SER A 341 -28.39 -21.51 12.02
N SER A 342 -29.25 -21.87 11.07
CA SER A 342 -30.69 -21.67 11.22
C SER A 342 -31.40 -22.88 10.62
N SER A 343 -31.77 -23.77 11.55
CA SER A 343 -33.02 -24.53 11.66
C SER A 343 -34.01 -24.49 10.51
#